data_AF-A0AAN7SFN0-F1
#
_entry.id   AF-A0AAN7SFN0-F1
#
_cell.length_a   1.000
_cell.length_b   1.000
_cell.length_c   1.000
_cell.angle_alpha   90.00
_cell.angle_beta   90.00
_cell.angle_gamma   90.00
#
_symmetry.space_group_name_H-M   'P 1'
#
loop_
_entity.id
_entity.type
_entity.pdbx_description
1 polymer ?
#
loop_
_entity_poly.entity_id
_entity_poly.type
_entity_poly.pdbx_seq_one_letter_code
_entity_poly.pdbx_strand_id
1 'polypeptide(L)'
;MVMFLIYEDLYFDAYDTLNFLMEKFKTHKYTTRAEIVSRRITKIGILYYAMAFVNYNAIPLMDYNDCIKRNNSDSALTCGLPSPESFPFKTTENPWFAITYVFQAIAAGFCIQSVTQPLMISASIIYHIIGHLGMIQDELSSLFEHSRNERKDKLKQIIRHHSAVIELNNSICKGLNQMLLMYIVMLAIIFSVSGFQILHMIVTKIEFWAIQRYLVVFFGYGLICWFLSFLGQMLMDESTRVATAAYNIEWYTESLEFQHMIKFIILRANEPLVVKSASISNVSFASFTKVVSTTYSYLAMMYKMMINENK
;
A
#
# COMPACT_ATOMS: atom_id res chain seq x y z
N MET A 1 2.62 9.66 11.91
CA MET A 1 3.29 10.98 11.92
C MET A 1 4.77 10.88 12.30
N VAL A 2 5.14 10.41 13.50
CA VAL A 2 6.54 10.34 13.96
C VAL A 2 7.47 9.62 12.98
N MET A 3 7.03 8.49 12.41
CA MET A 3 7.83 7.74 11.44
C MET A 3 8.09 8.50 10.14
N PHE A 4 7.15 9.33 9.69
CA PHE A 4 7.34 10.14 8.49
C PHE A 4 8.41 11.20 8.73
N LEU A 5 8.40 11.86 9.89
CA LEU A 5 9.42 12.85 10.27
C LEU A 5 10.81 12.23 10.41
N ILE A 6 10.92 10.99 10.88
CA ILE A 6 12.22 10.29 11.00
C ILE A 6 12.81 9.97 9.61
N TYR A 7 11.96 9.71 8.61
CA TYR A 7 12.37 9.29 7.27
C TYR A 7 12.20 10.37 6.21
N GLU A 8 11.93 11.61 6.63
CA GLU A 8 11.62 12.74 5.76
C GLU A 8 12.73 13.00 4.73
N ASP A 9 13.98 13.04 5.18
CA ASP A 9 15.15 13.23 4.30
C ASP A 9 15.24 12.17 3.20
N LEU A 10 14.89 10.93 3.52
CA LEU A 10 14.94 9.80 2.59
C LEU A 10 13.83 9.88 1.53
N TYR A 11 12.67 10.41 1.91
CA TYR A 11 11.57 10.67 1.00
C TYR A 11 11.87 11.86 0.07
N PHE A 12 12.53 12.90 0.58
CA PHE A 12 12.97 14.03 -0.23
C PHE A 12 14.04 13.62 -1.25
N ASP A 13 15.07 12.88 -0.84
CA ASP A 13 16.10 12.36 -1.75
C ASP A 13 15.51 11.50 -2.89
N ALA A 14 14.57 10.63 -2.55
CA ALA A 14 13.85 9.83 -3.53
C ALA A 14 12.98 10.69 -4.46
N TYR A 15 12.35 11.74 -3.94
CA TYR A 15 11.53 12.65 -4.74
C TYR A 15 12.38 13.47 -5.72
N ASP A 16 13.53 13.98 -5.28
CA ASP A 16 14.47 14.72 -6.12
C ASP A 16 15.04 13.84 -7.25
N THR A 17 15.43 12.60 -6.90
CA THR A 17 15.87 11.60 -7.88
C THR A 17 14.78 11.28 -8.89
N LEU A 18 13.53 11.11 -8.44
CA LEU A 18 12.39 10.87 -9.32
C LEU A 18 12.14 12.07 -10.24
N ASN A 19 12.17 13.30 -9.72
CA ASN A 19 11.99 14.51 -10.52
C ASN A 19 13.05 14.62 -11.62
N PHE A 20 14.31 14.38 -11.28
CA PHE A 20 15.40 14.36 -12.24
C PHE A 20 15.15 13.34 -13.36
N LEU A 21 14.71 12.12 -13.03
CA LEU A 21 14.37 11.09 -14.01
C LEU A 21 13.16 11.48 -14.87
N MET A 22 12.12 12.05 -14.27
CA MET A 22 10.93 12.51 -14.99
C MET A 22 11.24 13.65 -15.95
N GLU A 23 12.09 14.60 -15.57
CA GLU A 23 12.50 15.71 -16.43
C GLU A 23 13.34 15.20 -17.60
N LYS A 24 14.28 14.31 -17.33
CA LYS A 24 15.15 13.71 -18.35
C LYS A 24 14.38 12.88 -19.40
N PHE A 25 13.33 12.16 -18.99
CA PHE A 25 12.56 11.25 -19.86
C PHE A 25 11.12 11.71 -20.09
N LYS A 26 10.85 13.02 -20.02
CA LYS A 26 9.50 13.60 -20.04
C LYS A 26 8.67 13.24 -21.27
N THR A 27 9.29 13.08 -22.43
CA THR A 27 8.62 12.79 -23.71
C THR A 27 8.40 11.30 -23.95
N HIS A 28 8.95 10.42 -23.10
CA HIS A 28 8.88 8.99 -23.32
C HIS A 28 7.49 8.43 -22.95
N LYS A 29 6.94 7.55 -23.80
CA LYS A 29 5.60 6.94 -23.63
C LYS A 29 5.40 6.29 -22.26
N TYR A 30 6.42 5.62 -21.72
CA TYR A 30 6.38 4.98 -20.40
C TYR A 30 6.28 6.00 -19.26
N THR A 31 6.98 7.13 -19.33
CA THR A 31 6.89 8.21 -18.34
C THR A 31 5.47 8.81 -18.33
N THR A 32 4.91 9.12 -19.50
CA THR A 32 3.55 9.65 -19.61
C THR A 32 2.51 8.65 -19.11
N ARG A 33 2.67 7.36 -19.43
CA ARG A 33 1.78 6.30 -18.93
C ARG A 33 1.89 6.16 -17.41
N ALA A 34 3.10 6.18 -16.87
CA ALA A 34 3.35 6.13 -15.43
C ALA A 34 2.71 7.32 -14.72
N GLU A 35 2.82 8.53 -15.27
CA GLU A 35 2.18 9.72 -14.72
C GLU A 35 0.65 9.62 -14.73
N ILE A 36 0.05 9.17 -15.84
CA ILE A 36 -1.41 8.98 -15.93
C ILE A 36 -1.89 7.98 -14.89
N VAL A 37 -1.20 6.84 -14.75
CA VAL A 37 -1.61 5.81 -13.79
C VAL A 37 -1.34 6.24 -12.37
N SER A 38 -0.20 6.88 -12.07
CA SER A 38 0.09 7.48 -10.77
C SER A 38 -1.00 8.46 -10.35
N ARG A 39 -1.42 9.37 -11.24
CA ARG A 39 -2.55 10.28 -11.01
C ARG A 39 -3.87 9.53 -10.76
N ARG A 40 -4.11 8.40 -11.45
CA ARG A 40 -5.29 7.55 -11.19
C ARG A 40 -5.22 6.88 -9.83
N ILE A 41 -4.06 6.35 -9.44
CA ILE A 41 -3.82 5.76 -8.11
C ILE A 41 -4.10 6.79 -7.03
N THR A 42 -3.55 8.01 -7.15
CA THR A 42 -3.80 9.09 -6.19
C THR A 42 -5.29 9.46 -6.13
N LYS A 43 -5.98 9.58 -7.28
CA LYS A 43 -7.43 9.85 -7.30
C LYS A 43 -8.25 8.76 -6.64
N ILE A 44 -7.92 7.49 -6.92
CA ILE A 44 -8.58 6.33 -6.28
C ILE A 44 -8.31 6.36 -4.77
N GLY A 45 -7.09 6.67 -4.34
CA GLY A 45 -6.74 6.82 -2.93
C GLY A 45 -7.53 7.93 -2.24
N ILE A 46 -7.69 9.09 -2.88
CA ILE A 46 -8.50 10.22 -2.37
C ILE A 46 -9.97 9.81 -2.26
N LEU A 47 -10.52 9.12 -3.26
CA LEU A 47 -11.91 8.64 -3.24
C LEU A 47 -12.12 7.59 -2.14
N TYR A 48 -11.18 6.65 -1.98
CA TYR A 48 -11.19 5.67 -0.91
C TYR A 48 -11.16 6.35 0.46
N TYR A 49 -10.29 7.35 0.64
CA TYR A 49 -10.23 8.14 1.86
C TYR A 49 -11.57 8.85 2.16
N ALA A 50 -12.13 9.55 1.17
CA ALA A 50 -13.40 10.25 1.34
C ALA A 50 -14.52 9.29 1.74
N MET A 51 -14.59 8.12 1.10
CA MET A 51 -15.54 7.07 1.44
C MET A 51 -15.32 6.51 2.85
N ALA A 52 -14.07 6.24 3.24
CA ALA A 52 -13.73 5.77 4.58
C ALA A 52 -14.10 6.80 5.65
N PHE A 53 -13.84 8.09 5.41
CA PHE A 53 -14.22 9.18 6.29
C PHE A 53 -15.73 9.29 6.46
N VAL A 54 -16.48 9.25 5.36
CA VAL A 54 -17.95 9.29 5.40
C VAL A 54 -18.50 8.09 6.16
N ASN A 55 -18.02 6.87 5.86
CA ASN A 55 -18.49 5.65 6.54
C ASN A 55 -18.17 5.66 8.03
N TYR A 56 -16.96 6.09 8.43
CA TYR A 56 -16.54 6.15 9.82
C TYR A 56 -17.45 7.05 10.66
N ASN A 57 -17.93 8.15 10.08
CA ASN A 57 -18.81 9.11 10.75
C ASN A 57 -20.31 8.72 10.63
N ALA A 58 -20.75 8.22 9.48
CA ALA A 58 -22.17 7.95 9.24
C ALA A 58 -22.69 6.69 9.93
N ILE A 59 -21.91 5.60 9.97
CA ILE A 59 -22.35 4.31 10.54
C ILE A 59 -22.75 4.43 12.02
N PRO A 60 -21.99 5.10 12.91
CA PRO A 60 -22.40 5.33 14.30
C PRO A 60 -23.75 6.02 14.44
N LEU A 61 -24.06 6.99 13.57
CA LEU A 61 -25.33 7.71 13.58
C LEU A 61 -26.49 6.81 13.13
N MET A 62 -26.26 5.97 12.13
CA MET A 62 -27.25 4.98 11.66
C MET A 62 -27.51 3.91 12.72
N ASP A 63 -26.47 3.50 13.46
CA ASP A 63 -26.55 2.52 14.55
C ASP A 63 -27.08 3.10 15.87
N TYR A 64 -27.35 4.40 15.96
CA TYR A 64 -27.70 5.09 17.21
C TYR A 64 -28.92 4.46 17.93
N ASN A 65 -30.02 4.27 17.21
CA ASN A 65 -31.25 3.73 17.79
C ASN A 65 -31.07 2.27 18.26
N ASP A 66 -30.33 1.48 17.51
CA ASP A 66 -30.09 0.07 17.81
C ASP A 66 -29.01 -0.10 18.90
N CYS A 67 -28.10 0.86 19.04
CA CYS A 67 -27.18 0.95 20.16
C CYS A 67 -27.92 1.23 21.48
N ILE A 68 -28.88 2.16 21.49
CA ILE A 68 -29.71 2.45 22.67
C ILE A 68 -30.53 1.24 23.09
N LYS A 69 -31.09 0.48 22.15
CA LYS A 69 -31.83 -0.75 22.48
C LYS A 69 -30.94 -1.83 23.11
N ARG A 70 -29.66 -1.90 22.73
CA ARG A 70 -28.69 -2.89 23.22
C ARG A 70 -28.13 -2.56 24.60
N ASN A 71 -27.97 -1.28 24.92
CA ASN A 71 -27.31 -0.82 26.13
C ASN A 71 -28.30 -0.25 27.15
N ASN A 72 -28.22 -0.69 28.40
CA ASN A 72 -28.89 -0.01 29.52
C ASN A 72 -28.38 1.43 29.68
N SER A 73 -29.18 2.28 30.34
CA SER A 73 -29.08 3.75 30.38
C SER A 73 -27.68 4.35 30.56
N ASP A 74 -26.80 3.72 31.34
CA ASP A 74 -25.45 4.24 31.62
C ASP A 74 -24.44 4.04 30.46
N SER A 75 -24.59 2.96 29.68
CA SER A 75 -23.76 2.67 28.49
C SER A 75 -24.33 3.29 27.21
N ALA A 76 -25.53 3.89 27.30
CA ALA A 76 -26.12 4.66 26.21
C ALA A 76 -25.41 6.02 26.01
N LEU A 77 -24.59 6.45 26.99
CA LEU A 77 -23.91 7.74 26.96
C LEU A 77 -22.95 7.90 25.77
N THR A 78 -22.46 6.80 25.21
CA THR A 78 -21.48 6.75 24.12
C THR A 78 -22.09 6.35 22.76
N CYS A 79 -23.39 6.10 22.68
CA CYS A 79 -24.05 5.74 21.42
C CYS A 79 -24.04 6.92 20.44
N GLY A 80 -23.82 6.63 19.14
CA GLY A 80 -23.77 7.65 18.08
C GLY A 80 -22.43 8.36 17.90
N LEU A 81 -21.49 8.21 18.84
CA LEU A 81 -20.13 8.73 18.69
C LEU A 81 -19.28 7.82 17.76
N PRO A 82 -18.46 8.40 16.86
CA PRO A 82 -17.54 7.63 16.02
C PRO A 82 -16.59 6.73 16.81
N SER A 83 -16.07 7.24 17.92
CA SER A 83 -15.28 6.49 18.89
C SER A 83 -15.99 6.51 20.24
N PRO A 84 -16.61 5.41 20.68
CA PRO A 84 -17.22 5.36 22.01
C PRO A 84 -16.13 5.38 23.08
N GLU A 85 -15.93 6.55 23.69
CA GLU A 85 -14.92 6.81 24.71
C GLU A 85 -15.59 7.40 25.96
N SER A 86 -15.00 7.14 27.14
CA SER A 86 -15.46 7.73 28.38
C SER A 86 -14.94 9.17 28.50
N PHE A 87 -15.85 10.14 28.55
CA PHE A 87 -15.52 11.54 28.80
C PHE A 87 -15.90 11.93 30.24
N PRO A 88 -15.20 12.92 30.85
CA PRO A 88 -15.53 13.41 32.19
C PRO A 88 -16.82 14.25 32.26
N PHE A 89 -17.50 14.43 31.13
CA PHE A 89 -18.75 15.17 30.98
C PHE A 89 -19.78 14.31 30.22
N LYS A 90 -21.07 14.63 30.37
CA LYS A 90 -22.15 13.91 29.69
C LYS A 90 -22.19 14.25 28.21
N THR A 91 -21.84 13.27 27.38
CA THR A 91 -21.80 13.40 25.91
C THR A 91 -23.17 13.33 25.24
N THR A 92 -24.24 12.96 25.95
CA THR A 92 -25.60 12.87 25.40
C THR A 92 -26.35 14.19 25.35
N GLU A 93 -25.88 15.21 26.08
CA GLU A 93 -26.53 16.51 26.15
C GLU A 93 -26.00 17.44 25.03
N ASN A 94 -26.92 18.17 24.38
CA ASN A 94 -26.57 19.24 23.43
C ASN A 94 -26.09 20.47 24.25
N PRO A 95 -24.93 21.10 24.00
CA PRO A 95 -24.03 21.04 22.83
C PRO A 95 -22.84 20.09 22.90
N TRP A 96 -22.65 19.40 24.03
CA TRP A 96 -21.47 18.56 24.26
C TRP A 96 -21.36 17.38 23.29
N PHE A 97 -22.49 16.78 22.89
CA PHE A 97 -22.52 15.76 21.84
C PHE A 97 -21.90 16.27 20.54
N ALA A 98 -22.38 17.42 20.04
CA ALA A 98 -21.95 17.98 18.76
C ALA A 98 -20.47 18.38 18.79
N ILE A 99 -20.01 19.00 19.88
CA ILE A 99 -18.61 19.39 20.06
C ILE A 99 -17.71 18.16 20.04
N THR A 100 -18.05 17.12 20.82
CA THR A 100 -17.26 15.89 20.92
C THR A 100 -17.25 15.14 19.58
N TYR A 101 -18.39 15.07 18.90
CA TYR A 101 -18.52 14.44 17.60
C TYR A 101 -17.63 15.12 16.55
N VAL A 102 -17.68 16.46 16.46
CA VAL A 102 -16.85 17.22 15.51
C VAL A 102 -15.36 17.04 15.82
N PHE A 103 -15.00 17.07 17.11
CA PHE A 103 -13.62 16.82 17.53
C PHE A 103 -13.14 15.41 17.12
N GLN A 104 -13.91 14.37 17.42
CA GLN A 104 -13.57 12.99 17.04
C GLN A 104 -13.52 12.81 15.52
N ALA A 105 -14.45 13.42 14.77
CA ALA A 105 -14.46 13.37 13.31
C ALA A 105 -13.18 13.97 12.71
N ILE A 106 -12.78 15.15 13.18
CA ILE A 106 -11.55 15.82 12.73
C ILE A 106 -10.31 14.98 13.11
N ALA A 107 -10.22 14.52 14.36
CA ALA A 107 -9.11 13.71 14.84
C ALA A 107 -8.97 12.41 14.03
N ALA A 108 -10.09 11.71 13.79
CA ALA A 108 -10.09 10.49 12.97
C ALA A 108 -9.67 10.76 11.53
N GLY A 109 -10.11 11.87 10.93
CA GLY A 109 -9.66 12.30 9.59
C GLY A 109 -8.15 12.46 9.52
N PHE A 110 -7.55 13.17 10.48
CA PHE A 110 -6.09 13.32 10.56
C PHE A 110 -5.37 11.98 10.74
N CYS A 111 -5.87 11.10 11.61
CA CYS A 111 -5.29 9.78 11.83
C CYS A 111 -5.28 8.95 10.54
N ILE A 112 -6.41 8.86 9.84
CA ILE A 112 -6.53 8.11 8.58
C ILE A 112 -5.56 8.68 7.55
N GLN A 113 -5.54 10.01 7.35
CA GLN A 113 -4.64 10.69 6.41
C GLN A 113 -3.17 10.37 6.70
N SER A 114 -2.77 10.42 7.97
CA SER A 114 -1.39 10.20 8.38
C SER A 114 -0.86 8.80 8.04
N VAL A 115 -1.77 7.82 7.88
CA VAL A 115 -1.44 6.43 7.52
C VAL A 115 -1.55 6.22 6.01
N THR A 116 -2.62 6.71 5.36
CA THR A 116 -2.86 6.45 3.94
C THR A 116 -1.94 7.26 3.03
N GLN A 117 -1.62 8.51 3.38
CA GLN A 117 -0.88 9.41 2.50
C GLN A 117 0.54 8.91 2.19
N PRO A 118 1.37 8.48 3.18
CA PRO A 118 2.71 7.96 2.88
C PRO A 118 2.69 6.70 2.01
N LEU A 119 1.71 5.81 2.24
CA LEU A 119 1.54 4.59 1.44
C LEU A 119 1.18 4.91 -0.01
N MET A 120 0.27 5.86 -0.24
CA MET A 120 -0.14 6.25 -1.59
C MET A 120 0.98 6.96 -2.36
N ILE A 121 1.72 7.86 -1.71
CA ILE A 121 2.90 8.51 -2.33
C ILE A 121 3.92 7.45 -2.73
N SER A 122 4.23 6.53 -1.81
CA SER A 122 5.21 5.49 -2.09
C SER A 122 4.76 4.54 -3.20
N ALA A 123 3.47 4.19 -3.24
CA ALA A 123 2.87 3.41 -4.32
C ALA A 123 2.99 4.11 -5.69
N SER A 124 2.77 5.43 -5.75
CA SER A 124 2.97 6.24 -6.95
C SER A 124 4.43 6.20 -7.42
N ILE A 125 5.40 6.37 -6.51
CA ILE A 125 6.84 6.34 -6.86
C ILE A 125 7.24 4.94 -7.36
N ILE A 126 6.77 3.88 -6.70
CA ILE A 126 6.98 2.49 -7.16
C ILE A 126 6.43 2.29 -8.57
N TYR A 127 5.27 2.86 -8.90
CA TYR A 127 4.73 2.77 -10.27
C TYR A 127 5.62 3.50 -11.29
N HIS A 128 6.23 4.62 -10.93
CA HIS A 128 7.21 5.30 -11.79
C HIS A 128 8.47 4.47 -11.98
N ILE A 129 8.99 3.83 -10.94
CA ILE A 129 10.11 2.87 -11.03
C ILE A 129 9.76 1.77 -12.04
N ILE A 130 8.56 1.19 -11.94
CA ILE A 130 8.08 0.17 -12.88
C ILE A 130 8.04 0.70 -14.33
N GLY A 131 7.57 1.93 -14.52
CA GLY A 131 7.59 2.58 -15.84
C GLY A 131 9.01 2.71 -16.41
N HIS A 132 9.99 3.09 -15.58
CA HIS A 132 11.39 3.19 -16.01
C HIS A 132 12.02 1.81 -16.29
N LEU A 133 11.66 0.76 -15.56
CA LEU A 133 12.10 -0.60 -15.88
C LEU A 133 11.56 -1.06 -17.25
N GLY A 134 10.29 -0.77 -17.55
CA GLY A 134 9.70 -1.03 -18.87
C GLY A 134 10.39 -0.25 -20.00
N MET A 135 10.79 1.00 -19.72
CA MET A 135 11.59 1.80 -20.66
C MET A 135 12.96 1.18 -20.93
N ILE A 136 13.67 0.74 -19.89
CA ILE A 136 14.97 0.08 -20.02
C ILE A 136 14.85 -1.21 -20.85
N GLN A 137 13.78 -1.98 -20.70
CA GLN A 137 13.52 -3.17 -21.52
C GLN A 137 13.36 -2.84 -23.01
N ASP A 138 12.65 -1.75 -23.31
CA ASP A 138 12.42 -1.26 -24.67
C ASP A 138 13.72 -0.71 -25.31
N GLU A 139 14.49 0.08 -24.55
CA GLU A 139 15.80 0.59 -24.96
C GLU A 139 16.83 -0.53 -25.19
N LEU A 140 16.80 -1.59 -24.36
CA LEU A 140 17.62 -2.78 -24.58
C LEU A 140 17.22 -3.51 -25.86
N SER A 141 15.92 -3.71 -26.08
CA SER A 141 15.41 -4.46 -27.24
C SER A 141 15.70 -3.75 -28.56
N SER A 142 15.61 -2.41 -28.58
CA SER A 142 15.91 -1.56 -29.75
C SER A 142 17.40 -1.25 -29.92
N LEU A 143 18.26 -1.69 -29.00
CA LEU A 143 19.69 -1.35 -28.99
C LEU A 143 20.39 -1.73 -30.31
N PHE A 144 19.98 -2.84 -30.94
CA PHE A 144 20.58 -3.32 -32.19
C PHE A 144 20.09 -2.60 -33.44
N GLU A 145 19.06 -1.76 -33.35
CA GLU A 145 18.62 -0.87 -34.45
C GLU A 145 19.62 0.28 -34.68
N HIS A 146 20.42 0.61 -33.66
CA HIS A 146 21.47 1.63 -33.75
C HIS A 146 22.74 1.14 -34.44
N SER A 147 23.51 2.08 -34.96
CA SER A 147 24.81 1.80 -35.58
C SER A 147 25.78 1.22 -34.55
N ARG A 148 26.69 0.34 -35.00
CA ARG A 148 27.63 -0.36 -34.11
C ARG A 148 28.46 0.59 -33.23
N ASN A 149 28.81 1.76 -33.76
CA ASN A 149 29.59 2.76 -33.04
C ASN A 149 28.79 3.42 -31.90
N GLU A 150 27.47 3.54 -32.03
CA GLU A 150 26.59 4.17 -31.04
C GLU A 150 26.10 3.19 -29.97
N ARG A 151 26.00 1.89 -30.30
CA ARG A 151 25.51 0.83 -29.38
C ARG A 151 26.20 0.86 -28.03
N LYS A 152 27.52 1.04 -28.02
CA LYS A 152 28.32 1.05 -26.79
C LYS A 152 27.98 2.22 -25.87
N ASP A 153 27.82 3.42 -26.44
CA ASP A 153 27.51 4.62 -25.67
C ASP A 153 26.05 4.61 -25.19
N LYS A 154 25.13 4.10 -26.03
CA LYS A 154 23.74 3.83 -25.63
C LYS A 154 23.65 2.83 -24.49
N LEU A 155 24.41 1.73 -24.55
CA LEU A 155 24.45 0.76 -23.47
C LEU A 155 24.96 1.38 -22.16
N LYS A 156 25.98 2.23 -22.21
CA LYS A 156 26.44 2.98 -21.01
C LYS A 156 25.35 3.90 -20.46
N GLN A 157 24.56 4.54 -21.33
CA GLN A 157 23.43 5.37 -20.91
C GLN A 157 22.36 4.52 -20.21
N ILE A 158 22.01 3.35 -20.77
CA ILE A 158 21.06 2.39 -20.18
C ILE A 158 21.55 1.93 -18.80
N ILE A 159 22.84 1.61 -18.66
CA ILE A 159 23.43 1.19 -17.37
C ILE A 159 23.30 2.30 -16.32
N ARG A 160 23.60 3.55 -16.68
CA ARG A 160 23.46 4.69 -15.76
C ARG A 160 21.99 4.90 -15.36
N HIS A 161 21.06 4.74 -16.30
CA HIS A 161 19.64 4.83 -16.02
C HIS A 161 19.17 3.71 -15.08
N HIS A 162 19.55 2.46 -15.36
CA HIS A 162 19.24 1.31 -14.52
C HIS A 162 19.80 1.48 -13.09
N SER A 163 21.04 1.96 -12.94
CA SER A 163 21.63 2.25 -11.62
C SER A 163 20.80 3.29 -10.84
N ALA A 164 20.44 4.40 -11.49
CA ALA A 164 19.63 5.44 -10.86
C ALA A 164 18.23 4.93 -10.44
N VAL A 165 17.62 4.05 -11.22
CA VAL A 165 16.33 3.41 -10.88
C VAL A 165 16.47 2.47 -9.69
N ILE A 166 17.57 1.71 -9.61
CA ILE A 166 17.86 0.83 -8.47
C ILE A 166 18.09 1.66 -7.19
N GLU A 167 18.85 2.76 -7.29
CA GLU A 167 19.10 3.68 -6.17
C GLU A 167 17.79 4.29 -5.66
N LEU A 168 16.94 4.79 -6.56
CA LEU A 168 15.61 5.31 -6.22
C LEU A 168 14.76 4.25 -5.50
N ASN A 169 14.75 3.01 -6.00
CA ASN A 169 14.04 1.91 -5.34
C ASN A 169 14.58 1.65 -3.93
N ASN A 170 15.90 1.64 -3.75
CA ASN A 170 16.53 1.38 -2.46
C ASN A 170 16.23 2.47 -1.43
N SER A 171 16.27 3.76 -1.83
CA SER A 171 15.89 4.88 -0.97
C SER A 171 14.43 4.76 -0.51
N ILE A 172 13.50 4.52 -1.43
CA ILE A 172 12.07 4.34 -1.08
C ILE A 172 11.84 3.10 -0.21
N CYS A 173 12.44 1.97 -0.55
CA CYS A 173 12.27 0.73 0.21
C CYS A 173 12.78 0.86 1.64
N LYS A 174 13.88 1.59 1.85
CA LYS A 174 14.45 1.81 3.19
C LYS A 174 13.53 2.68 4.05
N GLY A 175 12.92 3.73 3.49
CA GLY A 175 11.92 4.56 4.19
C GLY A 175 10.64 3.79 4.48
N LEU A 176 10.21 2.96 3.54
CA LEU A 176 9.02 2.12 3.67
C LEU A 176 9.17 0.97 4.66
N ASN A 177 10.35 0.37 4.80
CA ASN A 177 10.52 -0.90 5.53
C ASN A 177 9.96 -0.83 6.95
N GLN A 178 10.28 0.22 7.71
CA GLN A 178 9.78 0.35 9.09
C GLN A 178 8.31 0.79 9.15
N MET A 179 7.84 1.60 8.21
CA MET A 179 6.41 1.96 8.12
C MET A 179 5.55 0.74 7.79
N LEU A 180 5.99 -0.10 6.86
CA LEU A 180 5.31 -1.32 6.45
C LEU A 180 5.31 -2.36 7.57
N LEU A 181 6.39 -2.48 8.35
CA LEU A 181 6.41 -3.33 9.55
C LEU A 181 5.27 -2.95 10.50
N MET A 182 5.20 -1.66 10.90
CA MET A 182 4.15 -1.18 11.80
C MET A 182 2.76 -1.38 11.20
N TYR A 183 2.62 -1.09 9.90
CA TYR A 183 1.36 -1.28 9.19
C TYR A 183 0.91 -2.74 9.22
N ILE A 184 1.79 -3.72 9.01
CA ILE A 184 1.45 -5.15 9.07
C ILE A 184 1.03 -5.56 10.48
N VAL A 185 1.73 -5.10 11.52
CA VAL A 185 1.35 -5.41 12.92
C VAL A 185 -0.04 -4.85 13.23
N MET A 186 -0.29 -3.59 12.87
CA MET A 186 -1.61 -2.98 13.07
C MET A 186 -2.69 -3.68 12.25
N LEU A 187 -2.38 -4.07 11.02
CA LEU A 187 -3.30 -4.82 10.15
C LEU A 187 -3.70 -6.16 10.77
N ALA A 188 -2.74 -6.89 11.36
CA ALA A 188 -3.02 -8.15 12.04
C ALA A 188 -3.96 -7.98 13.24
N ILE A 189 -3.74 -6.94 14.04
CA ILE A 189 -4.62 -6.58 15.17
C ILE A 189 -6.02 -6.19 14.65
N ILE A 190 -6.08 -5.36 13.60
CA ILE A 190 -7.35 -4.93 13.00
C ILE A 190 -8.13 -6.13 12.47
N PHE A 191 -7.51 -7.03 11.70
CA PHE A 191 -8.19 -8.21 11.16
C PHE A 191 -8.66 -9.17 12.24
N SER A 192 -7.86 -9.39 13.28
CA SER A 192 -8.26 -10.26 14.39
C SER A 192 -9.45 -9.68 15.16
N VAL A 193 -9.38 -8.41 15.57
CA VAL A 193 -10.45 -7.75 16.32
C VAL A 193 -11.72 -7.61 15.48
N SER A 194 -11.62 -7.08 14.27
CA SER A 194 -12.80 -6.89 13.41
C SER A 194 -13.41 -8.22 12.97
N GLY A 195 -12.60 -9.21 12.64
CA GLY A 195 -13.07 -10.55 12.30
C GLY A 195 -13.78 -11.24 13.47
N PHE A 196 -13.25 -11.13 14.69
CA PHE A 196 -13.93 -11.63 15.89
C PHE A 196 -15.28 -10.92 16.13
N GLN A 197 -15.31 -9.59 16.05
CA GLN A 197 -16.54 -8.80 16.24
C GLN A 197 -17.61 -9.17 15.21
N ILE A 198 -17.23 -9.35 13.94
CA ILE A 198 -18.15 -9.80 12.89
C ILE A 198 -18.75 -11.16 13.26
N LEU A 199 -17.92 -12.13 13.64
CA LEU A 199 -18.40 -13.47 14.01
C LEU A 199 -19.31 -13.45 15.23
N HIS A 200 -18.90 -12.74 16.28
CA HIS A 200 -19.70 -12.60 17.50
C HIS A 200 -21.08 -12.02 17.18
N MET A 201 -21.14 -10.92 16.43
CA MET A 201 -22.39 -10.26 16.06
C MET A 201 -23.30 -11.12 15.18
N ILE A 202 -22.73 -11.96 14.31
CA ILE A 202 -23.49 -12.94 13.51
C ILE A 202 -24.12 -14.00 14.43
N VAL A 203 -23.35 -14.54 15.38
CA VAL A 203 -23.82 -15.59 16.30
C VAL A 203 -24.90 -15.06 17.24
N THR A 204 -24.71 -13.85 17.79
CA THR A 204 -25.66 -13.22 18.70
C THR A 204 -26.83 -12.51 17.99
N LYS A 205 -26.90 -12.58 16.65
CA LYS A 205 -27.94 -11.96 15.82
C LYS A 205 -28.12 -10.47 16.08
N ILE A 206 -27.02 -9.73 16.18
CA ILE A 206 -27.02 -8.27 16.33
C ILE A 206 -27.43 -7.59 15.02
N GLU A 207 -27.99 -6.39 15.12
CA GLU A 207 -28.46 -5.56 14.02
C GLU A 207 -27.38 -5.26 12.95
N PHE A 208 -27.86 -5.04 11.73
CA PHE A 208 -27.04 -4.92 10.52
C PHE A 208 -25.98 -3.78 10.58
N TRP A 209 -26.35 -2.61 11.11
CA TRP A 209 -25.46 -1.43 11.11
C TRP A 209 -24.21 -1.62 11.98
N ALA A 210 -24.33 -2.32 13.10
CA ALA A 210 -23.20 -2.67 13.95
C ALA A 210 -22.20 -3.59 13.24
N ILE A 211 -22.69 -4.57 12.47
CA ILE A 211 -21.86 -5.48 11.68
C ILE A 211 -21.17 -4.72 10.54
N GLN A 212 -21.91 -3.84 9.86
CA GLN A 212 -21.42 -3.06 8.72
C GLN A 212 -20.17 -2.24 9.07
N ARG A 213 -20.10 -1.68 10.29
CA ARG A 213 -18.92 -0.97 10.80
C ARG A 213 -17.64 -1.81 10.67
N TYR A 214 -17.69 -3.05 11.13
CA TYR A 214 -16.53 -3.94 11.13
C TYR A 214 -16.23 -4.51 9.75
N LEU A 215 -17.27 -4.75 8.92
CA LEU A 215 -17.08 -5.20 7.53
C LEU A 215 -16.34 -4.16 6.70
N VAL A 216 -16.73 -2.89 6.79
CA VAL A 216 -16.06 -1.79 6.05
C VAL A 216 -14.59 -1.70 6.42
N VAL A 217 -14.28 -1.81 7.72
CA VAL A 217 -12.89 -1.83 8.20
C VAL A 217 -12.15 -3.07 7.68
N PHE A 218 -12.71 -4.27 7.86
CA PHE A 218 -12.07 -5.53 7.46
C PHE A 218 -11.74 -5.56 5.96
N PHE A 219 -12.72 -5.26 5.11
CA PHE A 219 -12.51 -5.25 3.65
C PHE A 219 -11.69 -4.05 3.19
N GLY A 220 -11.85 -2.86 3.79
CA GLY A 220 -11.10 -1.67 3.41
C GLY A 220 -9.59 -1.86 3.60
N TYR A 221 -9.18 -2.31 4.78
CA TYR A 221 -7.78 -2.64 5.04
C TYR A 221 -7.28 -3.84 4.23
N GLY A 222 -8.15 -4.83 3.94
CA GLY A 222 -7.89 -5.91 3.00
C GLY A 222 -7.56 -5.45 1.59
N LEU A 223 -8.32 -4.48 1.06
CA LEU A 223 -8.09 -3.91 -0.26
C LEU A 223 -6.77 -3.15 -0.35
N ILE A 224 -6.39 -2.38 0.69
CA ILE A 224 -5.08 -1.71 0.73
C ILE A 224 -3.95 -2.74 0.72
N CYS A 225 -4.05 -3.79 1.54
CA CYS A 225 -3.04 -4.84 1.60
C CYS A 225 -2.90 -5.59 0.26
N TRP A 226 -4.03 -5.89 -0.40
CA TRP A 226 -4.04 -6.48 -1.73
C TRP A 226 -3.38 -5.57 -2.76
N PHE A 227 -3.71 -4.28 -2.76
CA PHE A 227 -3.15 -3.30 -3.70
C PHE A 227 -1.63 -3.14 -3.55
N LEU A 228 -1.13 -3.05 -2.32
CA LEU A 228 0.31 -3.00 -2.05
C LEU A 228 1.01 -4.28 -2.52
N SER A 229 0.38 -5.44 -2.30
CA SER A 229 0.92 -6.74 -2.73
C SER A 229 0.94 -6.89 -4.25
N PHE A 230 -0.07 -6.34 -4.94
CA PHE A 230 -0.12 -6.27 -6.40
C PHE A 230 1.01 -5.41 -6.96
N LEU A 231 1.22 -4.20 -6.41
CA LEU A 231 2.32 -3.33 -6.84
C LEU A 231 3.69 -3.94 -6.57
N GLY A 232 3.86 -4.58 -5.40
CA GLY A 232 5.09 -5.28 -5.05
C GLY A 232 5.41 -6.42 -6.02
N GLN A 233 4.41 -7.22 -6.39
CA GLN A 233 4.57 -8.27 -7.40
C GLN A 233 4.94 -7.69 -8.77
N MET A 234 4.23 -6.66 -9.22
CA MET A 234 4.47 -6.03 -10.52
C MET A 234 5.89 -5.44 -10.61
N LEU A 235 6.41 -4.88 -9.51
CA LEU A 235 7.80 -4.42 -9.43
C LEU A 235 8.79 -5.57 -9.60
N MET A 236 8.57 -6.68 -8.90
CA MET A 236 9.42 -7.87 -9.00
C MET A 236 9.44 -8.41 -10.43
N ASP A 237 8.26 -8.57 -11.04
CA ASP A 237 8.12 -9.10 -12.39
C ASP A 237 8.82 -8.19 -13.42
N GLU A 238 8.60 -6.87 -13.37
CA GLU A 238 9.22 -5.94 -14.33
C GLU A 238 10.73 -5.79 -14.10
N SER A 239 11.21 -5.92 -12.87
CA SER A 239 12.66 -5.90 -12.60
C SER A 239 13.38 -7.12 -13.19
N THR A 240 12.78 -8.31 -13.11
CA THR A 240 13.38 -9.54 -13.67
C THR A 240 13.31 -9.59 -15.18
N ARG A 241 12.27 -9.00 -15.80
CA ARG A 241 12.17 -8.90 -17.26
C ARG A 241 13.29 -8.10 -17.91
N VAL A 242 13.94 -7.19 -17.19
CA VAL A 242 15.16 -6.51 -17.66
C VAL A 242 16.26 -7.53 -17.99
N ALA A 243 16.42 -8.57 -17.17
CA ALA A 243 17.39 -9.64 -17.44
C ALA A 243 17.05 -10.40 -18.72
N THR A 244 15.76 -10.72 -18.92
CA THR A 244 15.28 -11.39 -20.13
C THR A 244 15.47 -10.52 -21.38
N ALA A 245 15.14 -9.23 -21.31
CA ALA A 245 15.36 -8.29 -22.39
C ALA A 245 16.84 -8.17 -22.77
N ALA A 246 17.73 -8.05 -21.77
CA ALA A 246 19.18 -8.00 -21.98
C ALA A 246 19.76 -9.32 -22.53
N TYR A 247 19.15 -10.46 -22.21
CA TYR A 247 19.59 -11.76 -22.73
C TYR A 247 19.21 -11.98 -24.20
N ASN A 248 18.04 -11.48 -24.60
CA ASN A 248 17.45 -11.73 -25.93
C ASN A 248 18.10 -10.95 -27.08
N ILE A 249 18.93 -9.95 -26.78
CA ILE A 249 19.66 -9.21 -27.82
C ILE A 249 20.86 -10.01 -28.35
N GLU A 250 21.36 -9.69 -29.54
CA GLU A 250 22.48 -10.40 -30.17
C GLU A 250 23.86 -10.01 -29.59
N TRP A 251 23.96 -9.87 -28.25
CA TRP A 251 25.14 -9.35 -27.54
C TRP A 251 26.43 -10.16 -27.81
N TYR A 252 26.31 -11.44 -28.15
CA TYR A 252 27.44 -12.32 -28.49
C TYR A 252 28.17 -11.94 -29.78
N THR A 253 27.57 -11.09 -30.63
CA THR A 253 28.19 -10.59 -31.87
C THR A 253 29.07 -9.35 -31.66
N GLU A 254 29.00 -8.73 -30.47
CA GLU A 254 29.71 -7.50 -30.13
C GLU A 254 31.05 -7.75 -29.43
N SER A 255 31.82 -6.67 -29.24
CA SER A 255 33.11 -6.70 -28.54
C SER A 255 33.02 -7.32 -27.13
N LEU A 256 34.14 -7.90 -26.65
CA LEU A 256 34.21 -8.50 -25.31
C LEU A 256 33.79 -7.53 -24.19
N GLU A 257 34.11 -6.25 -24.31
CA GLU A 257 33.70 -5.22 -23.34
C GLU A 257 32.17 -5.06 -23.31
N PHE A 258 31.51 -5.08 -24.46
CA PHE A 258 30.06 -5.03 -24.57
C PHE A 258 29.41 -6.26 -23.93
N GLN A 259 29.95 -7.44 -24.20
CA GLN A 259 29.47 -8.69 -23.60
C GLN A 259 29.58 -8.68 -22.07
N HIS A 260 30.68 -8.15 -21.52
CA HIS A 260 30.83 -8.00 -20.07
C HIS A 260 29.78 -7.05 -19.47
N MET A 261 29.53 -5.90 -20.10
CA MET A 261 28.51 -4.95 -19.64
C MET A 261 27.11 -5.57 -19.59
N ILE A 262 26.71 -6.30 -20.63
CA ILE A 262 25.41 -7.01 -20.66
C ILE A 262 25.34 -8.10 -19.59
N LYS A 263 26.41 -8.89 -19.41
CA LYS A 263 26.47 -9.90 -18.35
C LYS A 263 26.24 -9.29 -16.97
N PHE A 264 26.81 -8.12 -16.68
CA PHE A 264 26.57 -7.42 -15.41
C PHE A 264 25.09 -6.99 -15.26
N ILE A 265 24.46 -6.49 -16.33
CA ILE A 265 23.02 -6.16 -16.30
C ILE A 265 22.19 -7.40 -16.00
N ILE A 266 22.44 -8.52 -16.69
CA ILE A 266 21.71 -9.77 -16.50
C ILE A 266 21.87 -10.28 -15.06
N LEU A 267 23.12 -10.32 -14.55
CA LEU A 267 23.40 -10.75 -13.18
C LEU A 267 22.68 -9.88 -12.16
N ARG A 268 22.69 -8.56 -12.33
CA ARG A 268 22.02 -7.63 -11.41
C ARG A 268 20.50 -7.73 -11.49
N ALA A 269 19.93 -7.81 -12.70
CA ALA A 269 18.48 -7.85 -12.91
C ALA A 269 17.86 -9.20 -12.53
N ASN A 270 18.64 -10.28 -12.45
CA ASN A 270 18.20 -11.54 -11.87
C ASN A 270 17.93 -11.47 -10.36
N GLU A 271 18.46 -10.46 -9.67
CA GLU A 271 18.06 -10.14 -8.30
C GLU A 271 16.89 -9.13 -8.33
N PRO A 272 15.64 -9.57 -8.12
CA PRO A 272 14.47 -8.73 -8.28
C PRO A 272 14.49 -7.53 -7.33
N LEU A 273 13.97 -6.41 -7.80
CA LEU A 273 13.67 -5.27 -6.93
C LEU A 273 12.45 -5.64 -6.07
N VAL A 274 12.69 -5.71 -4.76
CA VAL A 274 11.70 -6.14 -3.78
C VAL A 274 11.41 -5.04 -2.78
N VAL A 275 10.13 -4.81 -2.53
CA VAL A 275 9.68 -4.06 -1.34
C VAL A 275 9.67 -5.04 -0.19
N LYS A 276 10.66 -4.95 0.70
CA LYS A 276 10.71 -5.75 1.92
C LYS A 276 9.81 -5.13 2.98
N SER A 277 9.07 -5.98 3.68
CA SER A 277 8.42 -5.61 4.93
C SER A 277 8.98 -6.46 6.06
N ALA A 278 9.23 -5.82 7.20
CA ALA A 278 9.65 -6.46 8.44
C ALA A 278 11.01 -7.18 8.40
N SER A 279 11.85 -6.94 7.36
CA SER A 279 13.09 -7.71 7.13
C SER A 279 12.90 -9.25 7.03
N ILE A 280 11.66 -9.74 6.96
CA ILE A 280 11.30 -11.17 7.03
C ILE A 280 10.56 -11.64 5.77
N SER A 281 9.77 -10.79 5.11
CA SER A 281 8.97 -11.19 3.94
C SER A 281 8.84 -10.09 2.88
N ASN A 282 8.85 -10.49 1.61
CA ASN A 282 8.58 -9.59 0.49
C ASN A 282 7.09 -9.24 0.42
N VAL A 283 6.77 -8.00 0.07
CA VAL A 283 5.39 -7.59 -0.24
C VAL A 283 5.04 -8.15 -1.62
N SER A 284 4.24 -9.22 -1.64
CA SER A 284 3.85 -9.94 -2.85
C SER A 284 2.50 -10.63 -2.68
N PHE A 285 1.93 -11.14 -3.77
CA PHE A 285 0.69 -11.92 -3.68
C PHE A 285 0.81 -13.16 -2.79
N ALA A 286 1.98 -13.82 -2.78
CA ALA A 286 2.20 -14.97 -1.91
C ALA A 286 2.06 -14.59 -0.43
N SER A 287 2.61 -13.43 -0.03
CA SER A 287 2.48 -12.91 1.33
C SER A 287 1.03 -12.53 1.65
N PHE A 288 0.30 -11.90 0.73
CA PHE A 288 -1.12 -11.59 0.89
C PHE A 288 -1.97 -12.85 1.08
N THR A 289 -1.82 -13.85 0.20
CA THR A 289 -2.56 -15.11 0.28
C THR A 289 -2.28 -15.83 1.60
N LYS A 290 -1.02 -15.79 2.08
CA LYS A 290 -0.67 -16.34 3.40
C LYS A 290 -1.43 -15.62 4.53
N VAL A 291 -1.51 -14.29 4.50
CA VAL A 291 -2.26 -13.50 5.49
C VAL A 291 -3.75 -13.82 5.46
N VAL A 292 -4.35 -13.88 4.27
CA VAL A 292 -5.78 -14.20 4.10
C VAL A 292 -6.09 -15.62 4.57
N SER A 293 -5.29 -16.61 4.16
CA SER A 293 -5.46 -18.01 4.56
C SER A 293 -5.35 -18.18 6.08
N THR A 294 -4.34 -17.55 6.68
CA THR A 294 -4.12 -17.58 8.14
C THR A 294 -5.30 -16.94 8.88
N THR A 295 -5.74 -15.76 8.43
CA THR A 295 -6.92 -15.07 9.00
C THR A 295 -8.17 -15.95 8.90
N TYR A 296 -8.42 -16.57 7.74
CA TYR A 296 -9.55 -17.47 7.54
C TYR A 296 -9.52 -18.67 8.49
N SER A 297 -8.35 -19.34 8.63
CA SER A 297 -8.19 -20.46 9.57
C SER A 297 -8.49 -20.06 11.01
N TYR A 298 -7.99 -18.91 11.47
CA TYR A 298 -8.27 -18.40 12.81
C TYR A 298 -9.76 -18.06 13.00
N LEU A 299 -10.39 -17.41 12.02
CA LEU A 299 -11.82 -17.10 12.07
C LEU A 299 -12.69 -18.37 12.08
N ALA A 300 -12.35 -19.37 11.27
CA ALA A 300 -13.06 -20.64 11.23
C ALA A 300 -12.93 -21.40 12.57
N MET A 301 -11.75 -21.36 13.20
CA MET A 301 -11.54 -21.93 14.53
C MET A 301 -12.38 -21.21 15.59
N MET A 302 -12.34 -19.87 15.64
CA MET A 302 -13.13 -19.08 16.57
C MET A 302 -14.63 -19.31 16.39
N TYR A 303 -15.11 -19.37 15.15
CA TYR A 303 -16.51 -19.67 14.84
C TYR A 303 -16.95 -21.03 15.40
N LYS A 304 -16.12 -22.08 15.24
CA LYS A 304 -16.41 -23.41 15.80
C LYS A 304 -16.47 -23.39 17.33
N MET A 305 -15.55 -22.68 17.98
CA MET A 305 -15.56 -22.55 19.45
C MET A 305 -16.83 -21.87 19.94
N MET A 306 -17.22 -20.75 19.33
CA MET A 306 -18.45 -20.03 19.70
C MET A 306 -19.72 -20.84 19.50
N ILE A 307 -19.80 -21.69 18.47
CA ILE A 307 -20.98 -22.56 18.28
C ILE A 307 -21.02 -23.70 19.29
N ASN A 308 -19.87 -24.28 19.63
CA ASN A 308 -19.81 -25.37 20.59
C ASN A 308 -20.14 -24.90 22.01
N GLU A 309 -19.83 -23.67 22.40
CA GLU A 309 -20.24 -23.09 23.69
C GLU A 309 -21.74 -22.79 23.77
N ASN A 310 -22.43 -22.61 22.63
CA ASN A 310 -23.86 -22.30 22.56
C ASN A 310 -24.77 -23.55 22.43
N LYS A 311 -24.20 -24.76 22.53
CA LYS A 311 -24.94 -26.04 22.56
C LYS A 311 -24.95 -26.63 23.97
#